data_AF-A0A8T7GTD3-F1
#
_entry.id   AF-A0A8T7GTD3-F1
#
_cell.length_a   1.000
_cell.length_b   1.000
_cell.length_c   1.000
_cell.angle_alpha   90.00
_cell.angle_beta   90.00
_cell.angle_gamma   90.00
#
_symmetry.space_group_name_H-M   'P 1'
#
loop_
_entity.id
_entity.type
_entity.pdbx_description
1 polymer ?
#
loop_
_entity_poly.entity_id
_entity_poly.type
_entity_poly.pdbx_seq_one_letter_code
_entity_poly.pdbx_strand_id
1 'polypeptide(L)'
;MAKKEDIERIIQYCEQKKKETKRIALIVENPFREEIPWTFNYPYIAIDLPEENVNPSFLLYNSVDKMLYRYYDGEWIPITEEPEDVWDL
;
A
#
# COMPACT_ATOMS: atom_id res chain seq x y z
N MET A 1 1.75 -11.28 -8.36
CA MET A 1 1.47 -10.02 -9.06
C MET A 1 0.34 -9.29 -8.34
N ALA A 2 0.42 -7.97 -8.20
CA ALA A 2 -0.64 -7.19 -7.57
C ALA A 2 -1.75 -6.90 -8.60
N LYS A 3 -2.96 -7.41 -8.35
CA LYS A 3 -4.10 -7.13 -9.20
C LYS A 3 -4.62 -5.73 -8.93
N LYS A 4 -5.10 -5.04 -9.96
CA LYS A 4 -5.72 -3.72 -9.82
C LYS A 4 -6.85 -3.69 -8.78
N GLU A 5 -7.72 -4.69 -8.78
CA GLU A 5 -8.84 -4.80 -7.84
C GLU A 5 -8.36 -4.91 -6.37
N ASP A 6 -7.26 -5.61 -6.13
CA ASP A 6 -6.65 -5.74 -4.80
C ASP A 6 -6.13 -4.38 -4.31
N ILE A 7 -5.41 -3.66 -5.18
CA ILE A 7 -4.86 -2.34 -4.89
C ILE A 7 -5.99 -1.36 -4.58
N GLU A 8 -7.05 -1.34 -5.39
CA GLU A 8 -8.22 -0.48 -5.19
C GLU A 8 -8.92 -0.79 -3.86
N ARG A 9 -9.06 -2.07 -3.51
CA ARG A 9 -9.67 -2.49 -2.23
C ARG A 9 -8.87 -2.00 -1.03
N ILE A 10 -7.54 -2.05 -1.10
CA ILE A 10 -6.66 -1.56 -0.03
C ILE A 10 -6.73 -0.02 0.07
N ILE A 11 -6.72 0.69 -1.07
CA ILE A 11 -6.87 2.15 -1.11
C ILE A 11 -8.19 2.59 -0.47
N GLN A 12 -9.30 1.94 -0.83
CA GLN A 12 -10.62 2.23 -0.27
C GLN A 12 -10.65 2.05 1.25
N TYR A 13 -10.01 0.98 1.76
CA TYR A 13 -9.87 0.75 3.19
C TYR A 13 -9.09 1.88 3.88
N CYS A 14 -7.99 2.35 3.28
CA CYS A 14 -7.19 3.45 3.85
C CYS A 14 -7.98 4.77 3.89
N GLU A 15 -8.70 5.09 2.82
CA GLU A 15 -9.58 6.26 2.74
C GLU A 15 -10.67 6.23 3.81
N GLN A 16 -11.29 5.06 4.01
CA GLN A 16 -12.29 4.89 5.06
C GLN A 16 -11.67 5.09 6.44
N LYS A 17 -10.51 4.50 6.73
CA LYS A 17 -9.83 4.63 8.03
C LYS A 17 -9.44 6.08 8.34
N LYS A 18 -9.01 6.84 7.33
CA LYS A 18 -8.70 8.25 7.50
C LYS A 18 -9.94 9.08 7.86
N LYS A 19 -11.06 8.82 7.19
CA LYS A 19 -12.36 9.47 7.48
C LYS A 19 -12.88 9.13 8.87
N GLU A 20 -12.77 7.88 9.30
CA GLU A 20 -13.21 7.40 10.61
C GLU A 20 -12.40 8.04 11.74
N THR A 21 -11.07 8.04 11.61
CA THR A 21 -10.17 8.46 12.69
C THR A 21 -9.95 9.96 12.75
N LYS A 22 -10.17 10.69 11.64
CA LYS A 22 -9.89 12.13 11.48
C LYS A 22 -8.44 12.50 11.85
N ARG A 23 -7.51 11.55 11.77
CA ARG A 23 -6.09 11.77 12.03
C ARG A 23 -5.38 12.21 10.75
N ILE A 24 -4.32 12.99 10.93
CA ILE A 24 -3.47 13.44 9.82
C ILE A 24 -2.69 12.26 9.25
N ALA A 25 -2.07 11.46 10.14
CA ALA A 25 -1.35 10.24 9.80
C ALA A 25 -1.69 9.12 10.80
N LEU A 26 -1.64 7.87 10.35
CA LEU A 26 -1.91 6.71 11.19
C LEU A 26 -1.22 5.45 10.66
N ILE A 27 -0.93 4.50 11.56
CA ILE A 27 -0.50 3.16 11.21
C ILE A 27 -1.62 2.20 11.62
N VAL A 28 -2.03 1.33 10.71
CA VAL A 28 -3.08 0.33 10.93
C VAL A 28 -2.57 -1.06 10.58
N GLU A 29 -3.11 -2.08 11.24
CA GLU A 29 -2.88 -3.47 10.84
C GLU A 29 -3.38 -3.69 9.41
N ASN A 30 -2.64 -4.47 8.63
CA ASN A 30 -3.07 -4.85 7.30
C ASN A 30 -4.05 -6.05 7.39
N PRO A 31 -5.35 -5.86 7.15
CA PRO A 31 -6.33 -6.94 7.24
C PRO A 31 -6.27 -7.90 6.04
N PHE A 32 -5.54 -7.55 4.99
CA PHE A 32 -5.54 -8.27 3.72
C PHE A 32 -4.47 -9.35 3.60
N ARG A 33 -3.65 -9.52 4.63
CA ARG A 33 -2.45 -10.39 4.58
C ARG A 33 -2.74 -11.84 4.20
N GLU A 34 -3.88 -12.35 4.62
CA GLU A 34 -4.28 -13.74 4.36
C GLU A 34 -5.07 -13.88 3.05
N GLU A 35 -5.74 -12.82 2.61
CA GLU A 35 -6.60 -12.82 1.41
C GLU A 35 -5.85 -12.42 0.14
N ILE A 36 -4.87 -11.51 0.25
CA ILE A 36 -4.14 -10.91 -0.85
C ILE A 36 -2.66 -11.31 -0.73
N PRO A 37 -2.20 -12.35 -1.45
CA PRO A 37 -0.91 -13.00 -1.19
C PRO A 37 0.31 -12.07 -1.23
N TRP A 38 0.32 -11.07 -2.12
CA TRP A 38 1.44 -10.14 -2.23
C TRP A 38 1.55 -9.18 -1.04
N THR A 39 0.49 -9.07 -0.23
CA THR A 39 0.47 -8.23 0.97
C THR A 39 0.94 -8.94 2.22
N PHE A 40 1.17 -10.26 2.17
CA PHE A 40 1.46 -11.11 3.34
C PHE A 40 2.62 -10.60 4.19
N ASN A 41 3.69 -10.15 3.54
CA ASN A 41 4.92 -9.64 4.17
C ASN A 41 4.78 -8.22 4.72
N TYR A 42 3.63 -7.56 4.50
CA TYR A 42 3.38 -6.22 4.97
C TYR A 42 2.37 -6.24 6.13
N PRO A 43 2.84 -6.35 7.38
CA PRO A 43 1.96 -6.50 8.54
C PRO A 43 1.08 -5.27 8.82
N TYR A 44 1.52 -4.10 8.38
CA TYR A 44 0.86 -2.83 8.63
C TYR A 44 0.81 -1.97 7.37
N ILE A 45 -0.10 -0.99 7.40
CA ILE A 45 -0.23 0.08 6.41
C ILE A 45 -0.03 1.41 7.14
N ALA A 46 0.97 2.19 6.72
CA ALA A 46 1.17 3.56 7.14
C ALA A 46 0.39 4.49 6.19
N ILE A 47 -0.51 5.29 6.74
CA ILE A 47 -1.38 6.21 5.99
C ILE A 47 -0.89 7.63 6.26
N ASP A 48 -0.45 8.30 5.19
CA ASP A 48 0.04 9.70 5.17
C ASP A 48 1.16 10.01 6.17
N LEU A 49 1.91 8.98 6.56
CA LEU A 49 3.10 9.14 7.37
C LEU A 49 4.27 9.55 6.44
N PRO A 50 5.14 10.50 6.85
CA PRO A 50 6.32 10.83 6.06
C PRO A 50 7.18 9.59 5.81
N GLU A 51 7.66 9.41 4.58
CA GLU A 51 8.42 8.25 4.12
C GLU A 51 9.58 7.85 5.05
N GLU A 52 10.31 8.85 5.56
CA GLU A 52 11.43 8.69 6.51
C GLU A 52 11.05 8.05 7.85
N ASN A 53 9.76 8.09 8.21
CA ASN A 53 9.22 7.58 9.46
C ASN A 53 8.49 6.24 9.28
N VAL A 54 8.38 5.73 8.05
CA VAL A 54 7.68 4.48 7.74
C VAL A 54 8.67 3.33 7.83
N ASN A 55 8.29 2.25 8.52
CA ASN A 55 9.08 1.02 8.51
C ASN A 55 9.06 0.41 7.09
N PRO A 56 10.23 0.08 6.50
CA PRO A 56 10.32 -0.54 5.17
C PRO A 56 9.51 -1.83 4.97
N SER A 57 9.15 -2.53 6.04
CA SER A 57 8.29 -3.71 5.99
C SER A 57 6.80 -3.38 5.90
N PHE A 58 6.39 -2.10 5.88
CA PHE A 58 4.98 -1.70 5.79
C PHE A 58 4.62 -1.26 4.38
N LEU A 59 3.33 -1.30 4.07
CA LEU A 59 2.81 -0.53 2.94
C LEU A 59 2.69 0.92 3.34
N LEU A 60 2.95 1.82 2.40
CA LEU A 60 2.68 3.25 2.56
C LEU A 60 1.51 3.63 1.65
N TYR A 61 0.52 4.30 2.21
CA TYR A 61 -0.57 4.91 1.47
C TYR A 61 -0.47 6.43 1.57
N ASN A 62 -0.56 7.11 0.42
CA ASN A 62 -0.66 8.57 0.35
C ASN A 62 -2.04 8.96 -0.17
N SER A 63 -2.78 9.74 0.61
CA SER A 63 -4.13 10.20 0.26
C SER A 63 -4.16 11.34 -0.76
N VAL A 64 -3.04 12.03 -0.97
CA VAL A 64 -2.94 13.15 -1.92
C VAL A 64 -2.99 12.65 -3.35
N ASP A 65 -2.15 11.67 -3.68
CA ASP A 65 -2.10 11.01 -4.99
C ASP A 65 -2.95 9.75 -5.06
N LYS A 66 -3.45 9.26 -3.91
CA LYS A 66 -4.25 8.04 -3.76
C LYS A 66 -3.49 6.81 -4.23
N MET A 67 -2.20 6.74 -3.94
CA MET A 67 -1.34 5.62 -4.31
C MET A 67 -0.86 4.82 -3.09
N LEU A 68 -0.64 3.53 -3.34
CA LEU A 68 0.07 2.64 -2.43
C LEU A 68 1.51 2.48 -2.89
N TYR A 69 2.42 2.38 -1.94
CA TYR A 69 3.84 2.26 -2.17
C TYR A 69 4.40 1.08 -1.39
N ARG A 70 5.41 0.43 -1.98
CA ARG A 70 6.27 -0.56 -1.32
C ARG A 70 7.67 0.01 -1.23
N TYR A 71 8.36 -0.28 -0.14
CA TYR A 71 9.79 0.02 -0.07
C TYR A 71 10.58 -1.04 -0.84
N TYR A 72 11.40 -0.59 -1.77
CA TYR A 72 12.27 -1.45 -2.56
C TYR A 72 13.54 -0.69 -2.93
N ASP A 73 14.70 -1.32 -2.68
CA ASP A 73 16.03 -0.80 -3.03
C ASP A 73 16.32 0.64 -2.57
N GLY A 74 15.87 1.00 -1.35
CA GLY A 74 16.13 2.34 -0.80
C GLY A 74 15.04 3.37 -1.07
N GLU A 75 14.05 3.04 -1.89
CA GLU A 75 13.02 3.99 -2.35
C GLU A 75 11.59 3.46 -2.14
N TRP A 76 10.65 4.40 -2.02
CA TRP A 76 9.22 4.09 -2.04
C TRP A 76 8.71 4.06 -3.47
N ILE A 77 8.42 2.85 -3.96
CA ILE A 77 7.99 2.64 -5.34
C ILE A 77 6.47 2.45 -5.36
N PRO A 78 5.73 3.17 -6.22
CA PRO A 78 4.29 2.98 -6.35
C PRO A 78 3.97 1.55 -6.77
N ILE A 79 2.97 0.96 -6.12
CA ILE A 79 2.44 -0.34 -6.48
C ILE A 79 1.40 -0.13 -7.57
N THR A 80 1.80 -0.45 -8.79
CA THR A 80 0.91 -0.46 -9.95
C THR A 80 0.56 -1.90 -10.32
N GLU A 81 -0.42 -2.05 -11.19
CA GLU A 81 -0.56 -3.28 -11.97
C GLU A 81 0.75 -3.48 -12.74
N GLU A 82 1.43 -4.60 -12.51
CA GLU A 82 2.53 -5.00 -13.41
C GLU A 82 1.88 -5.49 -14.70
N PRO A 83 2.34 -5.05 -15.89
CA PRO A 83 1.83 -5.58 -17.13
C PRO A 83 2.08 -7.10 -17.14
N GLU A 84 1.06 -7.88 -17.52
CA GLU A 84 1.25 -9.29 -17.89
C GLU A 84 2.37 -9.34 -18.94
N ASP A 85 3.51 -9.90 -18.55
CA ASP A 85 4.62 -10.35 -19.37
C ASP A 85 4.55 -9.98 -20.86
N VAL A 86 5.10 -8.82 -21.23
CA VAL A 86 5.57 -8.58 -22.61
C VAL A 86 6.93 -9.25 -22.77
N TRP A 87 6.95 -10.59 -22.73
CA TRP A 87 8.07 -11.37 -23.25
C TRP A 87 7.70 -11.90 -24.64
N ASP A 88 7.53 -10.97 -25.59
CA ASP A 88 7.66 -11.28 -27.02
C ASP A 88 9.06 -10.84 -27.47
N LEU A 89 10.07 -11.68 -27.21
CA LEU A 89 11.37 -11.64 -27.88
C LEU A 89 11.86 -13.05 -28.23
#